data_AF-A0A1N7HB04-F1
#
_entry.id   AF-A0A1N7HB04-F1
#
_cell.length_a   1.000
_cell.length_b   1.000
_cell.length_c   1.000
_cell.angle_alpha   90.00
_cell.angle_beta   90.00
_cell.angle_gamma   90.00
#
_symmetry.space_group_name_H-M   'P 1'
#
loop_
_entity.id
_entity.type
_entity.pdbx_description
1 polymer ?
#
loop_
_entity_poly.entity_id
_entity_poly.type
_entity_poly.pdbx_seq_one_letter_code
_entity_poly.pdbx_strand_id
1 'polypeptide(L)'
;MRDLKRLRTRRRRPIAAVLSGMAVACVLLAVRTPDGVEVLAAARDLPGGRLAASDVVVVRLPPDAVPAGAYAPGAPVPGRVLAGPLRRGELLTDA
;
A
#
# COMPACT_ATOMS: atom_id res chain seq x y z
N MET A 1 -28.33 47.72 -9.52
CA MET A 1 -28.33 46.33 -10.04
C MET A 1 -27.04 45.52 -9.73
N ARG A 2 -25.87 46.13 -9.51
CA ARG A 2 -24.61 45.41 -9.22
C ARG A 2 -24.56 44.78 -7.81
N ASP A 3 -25.27 45.33 -6.84
CA ASP A 3 -25.23 44.87 -5.44
C ASP A 3 -26.05 43.60 -5.19
N LEU A 4 -27.13 43.39 -5.94
CA LEU A 4 -27.90 42.14 -5.92
C LEU A 4 -27.08 40.95 -6.47
N LYS A 5 -26.25 41.19 -7.48
CA LYS A 5 -25.29 40.20 -8.00
C LYS A 5 -24.23 39.86 -6.96
N ARG A 6 -23.76 40.84 -6.17
CA ARG A 6 -22.80 40.65 -5.07
C ARG A 6 -23.39 39.84 -3.90
N LEU A 7 -24.61 40.11 -3.46
CA LEU A 7 -25.24 39.30 -2.40
C LEU A 7 -25.51 37.86 -2.86
N ARG A 8 -25.99 37.69 -4.10
CA ARG A 8 -26.26 36.36 -4.67
C ARG A 8 -24.97 35.56 -4.85
N THR A 9 -23.87 36.19 -5.25
CA THR A 9 -22.55 35.55 -5.26
C THR A 9 -21.99 35.33 -3.86
N ARG A 10 -22.32 36.17 -2.86
CA ARG A 10 -21.90 35.96 -1.47
C ARG A 10 -22.57 34.73 -0.82
N ARG A 11 -23.79 34.36 -1.24
CA ARG A 11 -24.45 33.09 -0.86
C ARG A 11 -24.10 31.91 -1.77
N ARG A 12 -23.79 32.14 -3.05
CA ARG A 12 -23.37 31.08 -3.98
C ARG A 12 -21.89 30.70 -3.85
N ARG A 13 -21.03 31.62 -3.40
CA ARG A 13 -19.62 31.37 -3.12
C ARG A 13 -19.38 30.32 -2.03
N PRO A 14 -20.07 30.33 -0.88
CA PRO A 14 -19.89 29.27 0.11
C PRO A 14 -20.40 27.92 -0.41
N ILE A 15 -21.50 27.89 -1.18
CA ILE A 15 -22.02 26.65 -1.78
C ILE A 15 -20.99 26.07 -2.76
N ALA A 16 -20.44 26.90 -3.65
CA ALA A 16 -19.40 26.49 -4.59
C ALA A 16 -18.12 26.04 -3.85
N ALA A 17 -17.73 26.74 -2.78
CA ALA A 17 -16.56 26.38 -1.97
C ALA A 17 -16.75 25.06 -1.22
N VAL A 18 -17.95 24.81 -0.67
CA VAL A 18 -18.30 23.55 0.00
C VAL A 18 -18.29 22.41 -1.01
N LEU A 19 -18.92 22.59 -2.18
CA LEU A 19 -18.91 21.58 -3.25
C LEU A 19 -17.49 21.26 -3.73
N SER A 20 -16.66 22.28 -3.96
CA SER A 20 -15.25 22.05 -4.34
C SER A 20 -14.47 21.38 -3.22
N GLY A 21 -14.70 21.77 -1.97
CA GLY A 21 -14.06 21.14 -0.81
C GLY A 21 -14.45 19.67 -0.67
N MET A 22 -15.73 19.36 -0.89
CA MET A 22 -16.23 17.98 -0.87
C MET A 22 -15.68 17.16 -2.04
N ALA A 23 -15.57 17.75 -3.23
CA ALA A 23 -14.93 17.11 -4.38
C ALA A 23 -13.45 16.80 -4.12
N VAL A 24 -12.68 17.76 -3.56
CA VAL A 24 -11.29 17.54 -3.17
C VAL A 24 -11.19 16.48 -2.08
N ALA A 25 -12.05 16.50 -1.07
CA ALA A 25 -12.09 15.48 -0.03
C ALA A 25 -12.37 14.08 -0.60
N CYS A 26 -13.33 13.94 -1.51
CA CYS A 26 -13.60 12.68 -2.21
C CYS A 26 -12.39 12.20 -3.02
N VAL A 27 -11.70 13.10 -3.73
CA VAL A 27 -10.48 12.74 -4.48
C VAL A 27 -9.39 12.28 -3.51
N LEU A 28 -9.17 12.99 -2.41
CA LEU A 28 -8.18 12.62 -1.41
C LEU A 28 -8.49 11.27 -0.76
N LEU A 29 -9.76 10.97 -0.50
CA LEU A 29 -10.20 9.67 0.01
C LEU A 29 -10.03 8.56 -1.05
N ALA A 30 -10.30 8.85 -2.32
CA ALA A 30 -10.13 7.88 -3.42
C ALA A 30 -8.66 7.59 -3.75
N VAL A 31 -7.79 8.59 -3.59
CA VAL A 31 -6.33 8.46 -3.82
C VAL A 31 -5.61 7.92 -2.59
N ARG A 32 -6.27 7.86 -1.43
CA ARG A 32 -5.68 7.30 -0.22
C ARG A 32 -5.36 5.82 -0.47
N THR A 33 -4.08 5.55 -0.72
CA THR A 33 -3.57 4.19 -0.86
C THR A 33 -3.90 3.40 0.40
N PRO A 34 -4.43 2.18 0.28
CA PRO A 34 -4.68 1.33 1.44
C PRO A 34 -3.37 1.12 2.21
N ASP A 35 -3.47 1.02 3.54
CA ASP A 35 -2.32 0.68 4.39
C ASP A 35 -1.70 -0.61 3.84
N GLY A 36 -0.49 -0.47 3.26
CA GLY A 36 0.21 -1.59 2.66
C GLY A 36 0.51 -2.65 3.71
N VAL A 37 0.25 -3.91 3.38
CA VAL A 37 0.57 -5.05 4.23
C VAL A 37 2.07 -5.29 4.15
N GLU A 38 2.71 -5.43 5.30
CA GLU A 38 4.11 -5.80 5.36
C GLU A 38 4.25 -7.30 5.09
N VAL A 39 5.07 -7.64 4.10
CA VAL A 39 5.36 -9.02 3.67
C VAL A 39 6.86 -9.22 3.55
N LEU A 40 7.30 -10.46 3.67
CA LEU A 40 8.71 -10.84 3.59
C LEU A 40 9.07 -11.24 2.15
N ALA A 41 10.14 -10.63 1.63
CA ALA A 41 10.70 -10.90 0.30
C ALA A 41 12.17 -11.32 0.39
N ALA A 42 12.65 -12.02 -0.63
CA ALA A 42 14.07 -12.36 -0.76
C ALA A 42 14.92 -11.10 -0.95
N ALA A 43 15.90 -10.89 -0.07
CA ALA A 43 16.85 -9.78 -0.18
C ALA A 43 17.84 -9.95 -1.35
N ARG A 44 18.08 -11.20 -1.76
CA ARG A 44 19.02 -11.61 -2.82
C ARG A 44 18.55 -12.88 -3.52
N ASP A 45 19.13 -13.19 -4.66
CA ASP A 45 18.95 -14.49 -5.32
C ASP A 45 19.42 -15.59 -4.36
N LEU A 46 18.48 -16.44 -3.95
CA LEU A 46 18.67 -17.57 -3.05
C LEU A 46 18.61 -18.85 -3.88
N PRO A 47 19.71 -19.61 -4.01
CA PRO A 47 19.75 -20.83 -4.82
C PRO A 47 18.95 -22.02 -4.24
N GLY A 48 18.19 -21.81 -3.16
CA GLY A 48 17.55 -22.85 -2.36
C GLY A 48 18.40 -23.23 -1.14
N GLY A 49 17.76 -23.78 -0.10
CA GLY A 49 18.42 -24.15 1.16
C GLY A 49 17.92 -23.38 2.38
N ARG A 50 18.71 -23.37 3.45
CA ARG A 50 18.33 -22.76 4.73
C ARG A 50 18.32 -21.23 4.64
N LEU A 51 17.20 -20.63 5.02
CA LEU A 51 17.04 -19.19 5.16
C LEU A 51 17.75 -18.66 6.41
N ALA A 52 18.58 -17.64 6.25
CA ALA A 52 19.09 -16.82 7.34
C ALA A 52 18.29 -15.52 7.47
N ALA A 53 18.41 -14.85 8.62
CA ALA A 53 17.71 -13.57 8.86
C ALA A 53 18.16 -12.46 7.89
N SER A 54 19.39 -12.52 7.38
CA SER A 54 19.94 -11.56 6.40
C SER A 54 19.47 -11.80 4.96
N ASP A 55 18.81 -12.92 4.69
CA ASP A 55 18.33 -13.29 3.37
C ASP A 55 16.94 -12.71 3.04
N VAL A 56 16.31 -12.07 4.02
CA VAL A 56 14.92 -11.64 3.94
C VAL A 56 14.81 -10.14 4.23
N VAL A 57 13.98 -9.44 3.46
CA VAL A 57 13.69 -8.02 3.62
C VAL A 57 12.18 -7.82 3.73
N VAL A 58 11.77 -6.86 4.56
CA VAL A 58 10.36 -6.47 4.68
C VAL A 58 10.02 -5.52 3.54
N VAL A 59 8.98 -5.87 2.78
CA VAL A 59 8.44 -5.06 1.69
C VAL A 59 6.99 -4.73 2.02
N ARG A 60 6.58 -3.48 1.78
CA ARG A 60 5.18 -3.07 1.92
C ARG A 60 4.50 -3.18 0.57
N LEU A 61 3.48 -4.03 0.51
CA LEU A 61 2.75 -4.29 -0.72
C LEU A 61 1.25 -4.02 -0.50
N PRO A 62 0.52 -3.47 -1.49
CA PRO A 62 -0.93 -3.35 -1.41
C PRO A 62 -1.54 -4.73 -1.15
N PRO A 63 -2.60 -4.84 -0.33
CA PRO A 63 -3.23 -6.13 -0.03
C PRO A 63 -3.68 -6.88 -1.29
N ASP A 64 -4.09 -6.17 -2.33
CA ASP A 64 -4.51 -6.76 -3.63
C ASP A 64 -3.36 -7.41 -4.42
N ALA A 65 -2.11 -7.07 -4.09
CA ALA A 65 -0.92 -7.61 -4.74
C ALA A 65 -0.19 -8.67 -3.89
N VAL A 66 -0.69 -8.96 -2.67
CA VAL A 66 -0.11 -9.98 -1.79
C VAL A 66 -0.62 -11.38 -2.21
N PRO A 67 0.26 -12.33 -2.57
CA PRO A 67 -0.12 -13.70 -2.84
C PRO A 67 -0.70 -14.38 -1.59
N ALA A 68 -1.67 -15.28 -1.80
CA ALA A 68 -2.16 -16.14 -0.73
C ALA A 68 -0.99 -16.97 -0.16
N GLY A 69 -0.74 -16.86 1.15
CA GLY A 69 0.35 -17.55 1.83
C GLY A 69 1.67 -16.77 1.95
N ALA A 70 1.69 -15.46 1.69
CA ALA A 70 2.85 -14.62 1.95
C ALA A 70 3.16 -14.50 3.45
N TYR A 71 4.44 -14.63 3.81
CA TYR A 71 4.88 -14.51 5.20
C TYR A 71 4.89 -13.06 5.70
N ALA A 72 4.29 -12.81 6.86
CA ALA A 72 4.30 -11.51 7.55
C ALA A 72 5.62 -11.28 8.33
N PRO A 73 6.04 -10.02 8.52
CA PRO A 73 7.21 -9.71 9.36
C PRO A 73 6.99 -10.23 10.79
N GLY A 74 7.95 -11.01 11.28
CA GLY A 74 7.88 -11.66 12.60
C GLY A 74 7.54 -13.15 12.56
N ALA A 75 7.21 -13.70 11.39
CA ALA A 75 7.16 -15.15 11.24
C ALA A 75 8.54 -15.78 11.46
N PRO A 76 8.64 -16.95 12.11
CA PRO A 76 9.92 -17.66 12.28
C PRO A 76 10.37 -18.24 10.94
N VAL A 77 11.05 -17.41 10.16
CA VAL A 77 11.74 -17.77 8.91
C VAL A 77 13.15 -18.38 9.13
N PRO A 78 13.99 -17.96 10.11
CA PRO A 78 15.35 -18.46 10.18
C PRO A 78 15.38 -19.97 10.47
N GLY A 79 16.13 -20.70 9.65
CA GLY A 79 16.26 -22.16 9.74
C GLY A 79 15.27 -22.97 8.90
N ARG A 80 14.26 -22.34 8.28
CA ARG A 80 13.41 -22.99 7.28
C ARG A 80 14.17 -23.22 5.98
N VAL A 81 13.79 -24.29 5.28
CA VAL A 81 14.38 -24.68 4.00
C VAL A 81 13.45 -24.21 2.89
N LEU A 82 14.00 -23.44 1.95
CA LEU A 82 13.30 -23.07 0.72
C LEU A 82 13.00 -24.32 -0.11
N ALA A 83 11.75 -24.45 -0.56
CA ALA A 83 11.32 -25.53 -1.45
C ALA A 83 11.97 -25.44 -2.85
N GLY A 84 12.46 -24.25 -3.24
CA GLY A 84 13.14 -24.03 -4.51
C GLY A 84 13.97 -22.74 -4.51
N PRO A 85 14.73 -22.48 -5.59
CA PRO A 85 15.48 -21.24 -5.75
C PRO A 85 14.52 -20.05 -5.84
N LEU A 86 14.83 -18.98 -5.11
CA LEU A 86 14.02 -17.75 -5.02
C LEU A 86 14.84 -16.57 -5.53
N ARG A 87 14.29 -15.76 -6.44
CA ARG A 87 14.95 -14.57 -6.98
C ARG A 87 14.84 -13.38 -6.03
N ARG A 88 15.77 -12.44 -6.13
CA ARG A 88 15.72 -11.17 -5.40
C ARG A 88 14.38 -10.47 -5.66
N GLY A 89 13.67 -10.13 -4.59
CA GLY A 89 12.38 -9.46 -4.64
C GLY A 89 11.17 -10.37 -4.79
N GLU A 90 11.35 -11.69 -4.96
CA GLU A 90 10.24 -12.64 -4.85
C GLU A 90 9.76 -12.75 -3.41
N LEU A 91 8.44 -12.86 -3.25
CA LEU A 91 7.78 -12.96 -1.97
C LEU A 91 7.94 -14.38 -1.41
N LEU A 92 8.22 -14.47 -0.11
CA LEU A 92 8.24 -15.76 0.57
C LEU A 92 6.81 -16.25 0.74
N THR A 93 6.49 -17.35 0.07
CA THR A 93 5.20 -18.03 0.14
C THR A 93 5.34 -19.41 0.78
N ASP A 94 4.26 -19.92 1.38
CA ASP A 94 4.20 -21.25 1.99
C ASP A 94 3.75 -22.36 1.01
N ALA A 95 3.70 -22.06 -0.30
CA ALA A 95 3.30 -22.98 -1.36
C ALA A 95 4.49 -23.73 -1.98
#